data_AF-A0A0P0P0F5-F1
#
_entry.id   AF-A0A0P0P0F5-F1
#
_cell.length_a   1.000
_cell.length_b   1.000
_cell.length_c   1.000
_cell.angle_alpha   90.00
_cell.angle_beta   90.00
_cell.angle_gamma   90.00
#
_symmetry.space_group_name_H-M   'P 1'
#
loop_
_entity.id
_entity.type
_entity.pdbx_description
1 polymer ?
#
loop_
_entity_poly.entity_id
_entity_poly.type
_entity_poly.pdbx_seq_one_letter_code
_entity_poly.pdbx_strand_id
1 'polypeptide(L)'
;MSSTVTSSFRRRGLDHFEPEDVDPHVQRRLRGTLEQIDYTAFASNKALIGQALGHIDASHFQHMAVAAAQARAQWVAAAVAMTETSHTPPPDQIQKLAQMRTAYEELAEAYEAMRRMVERGYVSFKAAPVSS
;
A
#
# COMPACT_ATOMS: atom_id res chain seq x y z
N MET A 1 -9.41 -54.82 -19.39
CA MET A 1 -9.37 -53.84 -18.26
C MET A 1 -8.22 -52.89 -18.57
N SER A 2 -8.35 -51.74 -19.24
CA SER A 2 -9.14 -50.51 -19.00
C SER A 2 -8.94 -49.90 -17.61
N SER A 3 -8.05 -48.90 -17.54
CA SER A 3 -8.17 -47.73 -16.65
C SER A 3 -7.66 -46.51 -17.44
N THR A 4 -8.61 -45.86 -18.11
CA THR A 4 -9.09 -44.49 -17.85
C THR A 4 -8.08 -43.39 -18.16
N VAL A 5 -8.26 -42.80 -19.34
CA VAL A 5 -7.74 -41.49 -19.75
C VAL A 5 -8.33 -40.42 -18.83
N THR A 6 -7.50 -39.49 -18.32
CA THR A 6 -7.96 -38.15 -17.95
C THR A 6 -6.99 -37.12 -18.50
N SER A 7 -7.42 -36.51 -19.60
CA SER A 7 -6.86 -35.28 -20.16
C SER A 7 -7.06 -34.13 -19.17
N SER A 8 -6.00 -33.43 -18.83
CA SER A 8 -6.10 -31.99 -18.55
C SER A 8 -4.91 -31.26 -19.17
N PHE A 9 -5.16 -30.76 -20.37
CA PHE A 9 -4.38 -29.72 -21.02
C PHE A 9 -4.26 -28.50 -20.09
N ARG A 10 -3.07 -28.21 -19.59
CA ARG A 10 -2.57 -26.82 -19.53
C ARG A 10 -1.11 -26.80 -19.93
N ARG A 11 -0.90 -26.68 -21.24
CA ARG A 11 0.29 -26.00 -21.77
C ARG A 11 0.34 -24.61 -21.12
N ARG A 12 1.42 -24.33 -20.41
CA ARG A 12 1.99 -23.00 -20.35
C ARG A 12 3.50 -23.18 -20.23
N GLY A 13 4.09 -23.67 -21.33
CA GLY A 13 5.42 -23.17 -21.68
C GLY A 13 5.27 -21.66 -21.64
N LEU A 14 5.98 -21.03 -20.70
CA LEU A 14 5.95 -19.59 -20.58
C LEU A 14 6.30 -19.06 -21.97
N ASP A 15 5.35 -18.37 -22.60
CA ASP A 15 5.64 -17.37 -23.60
C ASP A 15 6.57 -16.37 -22.91
N HIS A 16 7.86 -16.69 -22.88
CA HIS A 16 8.90 -15.69 -22.76
C HIS A 16 8.82 -14.92 -24.06
N PHE A 17 7.97 -13.90 -24.05
CA PHE A 17 7.88 -12.95 -25.14
C PHE A 17 9.19 -12.17 -25.11
N GLU A 18 10.21 -12.68 -25.80
CA GLU A 18 11.26 -11.82 -26.33
C GLU A 18 10.67 -11.19 -27.59
N PRO A 19 10.37 -9.89 -27.60
CA PRO A 19 10.02 -9.25 -28.85
C PRO A 19 11.25 -9.36 -29.77
N GLU A 20 11.16 -10.24 -30.77
CA GLU A 20 12.11 -10.29 -31.87
C GLU A 20 12.17 -8.88 -32.49
N ASP A 21 13.38 -8.32 -32.50
CA ASP A 21 13.75 -7.05 -33.10
C ASP A 21 12.99 -5.80 -32.59
N VAL A 22 13.08 -5.50 -31.29
CA VAL A 22 12.88 -4.11 -30.85
C VAL A 22 14.06 -3.29 -31.34
N ASP A 23 13.87 -2.55 -32.42
CA ASP A 23 14.80 -1.53 -32.91
C ASP A 23 15.36 -0.73 -31.70
N PRO A 24 16.69 -0.74 -31.46
CA PRO A 24 17.31 -0.03 -30.34
C PRO A 24 16.93 1.46 -30.28
N HIS A 25 16.61 2.07 -31.43
CA HIS A 25 16.11 3.44 -31.49
C HIS A 25 14.69 3.56 -30.94
N VAL A 26 13.80 2.60 -31.24
CA VAL A 26 12.44 2.53 -30.68
C VAL A 26 12.50 2.32 -29.17
N GLN A 27 13.37 1.41 -28.70
CA GLN A 27 13.55 1.16 -27.26
C GLN A 27 14.06 2.39 -26.50
N ARG A 28 15.02 3.12 -27.09
CA ARG A 28 15.54 4.38 -26.51
C ARG A 28 14.47 5.47 -26.48
N ARG A 29 13.68 5.63 -27.55
CA ARG A 29 12.55 6.58 -27.58
C ARG A 29 11.51 6.25 -26.53
N LEU A 30 11.12 4.97 -26.42
CA LEU A 30 10.19 4.51 -25.40
C LEU A 30 10.70 4.81 -23.99
N ARG A 31 11.98 4.53 -23.71
CA ARG A 31 12.60 4.85 -22.42
C ARG A 31 12.51 6.35 -22.11
N GLY A 32 12.85 7.22 -23.06
CA GLY A 32 12.74 8.67 -22.88
C GLY A 32 11.30 9.13 -22.61
N THR A 33 10.31 8.54 -23.29
CA THR A 33 8.90 8.82 -23.03
C THR A 33 8.48 8.39 -21.62
N LEU A 34 8.90 7.21 -21.17
CA LEU A 34 8.61 6.73 -19.81
C LEU A 34 9.25 7.63 -18.74
N GLU A 35 10.51 8.04 -18.92
CA GLU A 35 11.18 9.00 -18.04
C GLU A 35 10.43 10.33 -17.97
N GLN A 36 9.89 10.82 -19.10
CA GLN A 36 9.11 12.05 -19.13
C GLN A 36 7.76 11.89 -18.40
N ILE A 37 7.11 10.74 -18.52
CA ILE A 37 5.87 10.42 -17.79
C ILE A 37 6.16 10.39 -16.28
N ASP A 38 7.22 9.70 -15.86
CA ASP A 38 7.62 9.60 -14.45
C ASP A 38 7.97 10.97 -13.86
N TYR A 39 8.72 11.79 -14.60
CA TYR A 39 9.03 13.16 -14.19
C TYR A 39 7.77 14.02 -14.06
N THR A 40 6.84 13.91 -15.01
CA THR A 40 5.58 14.67 -14.99
C THR A 40 4.72 14.28 -13.78
N ALA A 41 4.64 12.98 -13.48
CA ALA A 41 3.95 12.47 -12.29
C ALA A 41 4.62 12.96 -11.01
N PHE A 42 5.95 12.92 -10.93
CA PHE A 42 6.71 13.43 -9.79
C PHE A 42 6.46 14.93 -9.56
N ALA A 43 6.57 15.76 -10.61
CA ALA A 43 6.41 17.21 -10.52
C ALA A 43 4.98 17.58 -10.08
N SER A 44 3.98 16.88 -10.63
CA SER A 44 2.57 17.08 -10.28
C SER A 44 2.29 16.69 -8.82
N ASN A 45 2.79 15.53 -8.39
CA ASN A 45 2.64 15.06 -7.01
C ASN A 45 3.32 16.01 -6.02
N LYS A 46 4.55 16.43 -6.30
CA LYS A 46 5.28 17.37 -5.43
C LYS A 46 4.55 18.71 -5.30
N ALA A 47 4.00 19.24 -6.38
CA ALA A 47 3.24 20.50 -6.35
C ALA A 47 1.94 20.38 -5.55
N LEU A 48 1.10 19.39 -5.87
CA LEU A 48 -0.22 19.24 -5.25
C LEU A 48 -0.13 18.77 -3.79
N ILE A 49 0.71 17.78 -3.49
CA ILE A 49 0.89 17.27 -2.13
C ILE A 49 1.58 18.32 -1.26
N GLY A 50 2.61 19.00 -1.80
CA GLY A 50 3.28 20.10 -1.09
C GLY A 50 2.32 21.25 -0.74
N GLN A 51 1.40 21.59 -1.63
CA GLN A 51 0.35 22.59 -1.37
C GLN A 51 -0.64 22.11 -0.30
N ALA A 52 -1.07 20.84 -0.35
CA ALA A 52 -2.10 20.31 0.54
C ALA A 52 -1.58 20.05 1.96
N LEU A 53 -0.37 19.52 2.10
CA LEU A 53 0.18 19.08 3.38
C LEU A 53 1.20 20.06 3.98
N GLY A 54 1.77 20.96 3.17
CA GLY A 54 2.78 21.91 3.63
C GLY A 54 4.02 21.23 4.22
N HIS A 55 4.39 21.62 5.43
CA HIS A 55 5.53 21.06 6.15
C HIS A 55 5.11 19.88 7.03
N ILE A 56 5.78 18.74 6.85
CA ILE A 56 5.61 17.55 7.68
C ILE A 56 6.86 17.36 8.54
N ASP A 57 6.66 17.05 9.81
CA ASP A 57 7.72 16.79 10.77
C ASP A 57 7.51 15.46 11.52
N ALA A 58 8.44 15.13 12.42
CA ALA A 58 8.38 13.89 13.19
C ALA A 58 7.13 13.77 14.09
N SER A 59 6.53 14.89 14.51
CA SER A 59 5.33 14.87 15.37
C SER A 59 4.10 14.36 14.61
N HIS A 60 3.97 14.72 13.33
CA HIS A 60 2.89 14.22 12.46
C HIS A 60 2.98 12.70 12.30
N PHE A 61 4.19 12.18 12.06
CA PHE A 61 4.43 10.73 11.99
C PHE A 61 4.09 10.05 13.31
N GLN A 62 4.50 10.62 14.43
CA GLN A 62 4.19 10.08 15.75
C GLN A 62 2.68 10.03 16.00
N HIS A 63 1.93 11.09 15.68
CA HIS A 63 0.47 11.11 15.83
C HIS A 63 -0.22 10.03 14.99
N MET A 64 0.18 9.88 13.72
CA MET A 64 -0.38 8.84 12.85
C MET A 64 -0.06 7.43 13.35
N ALA A 65 1.18 7.20 13.78
CA ALA A 65 1.60 5.91 14.33
C ALA A 65 0.79 5.55 15.59
N VAL A 66 0.60 6.52 16.49
CA VAL A 66 -0.22 6.35 17.70
C VAL A 66 -1.68 6.06 17.34
N ALA A 67 -2.27 6.79 16.38
CA ALA A 67 -3.64 6.58 15.94
C ALA A 67 -3.86 5.17 15.37
N ALA A 68 -2.97 4.71 14.49
CA ALA A 68 -3.03 3.36 13.93
C ALA A 68 -2.84 2.28 15.01
N ALA A 69 -1.92 2.50 15.96
CA ALA A 69 -1.71 1.58 17.07
C ALA A 69 -2.92 1.49 18.01
N GLN A 70 -3.55 2.63 18.31
CA GLN A 70 -4.78 2.69 19.12
C GLN A 70 -5.94 1.97 18.42
N ALA A 71 -6.17 2.22 17.13
CA ALA A 71 -7.21 1.55 16.36
C ALA A 71 -6.99 0.02 16.32
N ARG A 72 -5.74 -0.42 16.12
CA ARG A 72 -5.36 -1.84 16.17
C ARG A 72 -5.68 -2.45 17.55
N ALA A 73 -5.27 -1.77 18.63
CA ALA A 73 -5.49 -2.25 19.99
C ALA A 73 -6.99 -2.39 20.29
N GLN A 74 -7.81 -1.40 19.90
CA GLN A 74 -9.26 -1.45 20.08
C GLN A 74 -9.90 -2.59 19.29
N TRP A 75 -9.51 -2.78 18.03
CA TRP A 75 -10.02 -3.86 17.19
C TRP A 75 -9.71 -5.23 17.78
N VAL A 76 -8.46 -5.47 18.18
CA VAL A 76 -8.05 -6.74 18.79
C VAL A 76 -8.73 -6.95 20.14
N ALA A 77 -8.84 -5.93 20.98
CA ALA A 77 -9.55 -6.02 22.25
C ALA A 77 -11.02 -6.38 22.07
N ALA A 78 -11.70 -5.80 21.08
CA ALA A 78 -13.08 -6.15 20.74
C ALA A 78 -13.20 -7.61 20.25
N ALA A 79 -12.26 -8.07 19.41
CA ALA A 79 -12.24 -9.46 18.96
C ALA A 79 -12.07 -10.44 20.13
N VAL A 80 -11.14 -10.17 21.05
CA VAL A 80 -10.92 -10.99 22.25
C VAL A 80 -12.19 -11.06 23.10
N ALA A 81 -12.81 -9.91 23.40
CA ALA A 81 -14.04 -9.85 24.19
C ALA A 81 -15.20 -10.65 23.54
N MET A 82 -15.30 -10.63 22.21
CA MET A 82 -16.31 -11.43 21.48
C MET A 82 -16.07 -12.94 21.58
N THR A 83 -14.82 -13.37 21.75
CA THR A 83 -14.49 -14.81 21.93
C THR A 83 -14.64 -15.29 23.37
N GLU A 84 -14.59 -14.39 24.35
CA GLU A 84 -14.82 -14.73 25.76
C GLU A 84 -16.29 -15.03 26.04
N THR A 85 -17.21 -14.51 25.23
CA THR A 85 -18.62 -14.88 25.28
C THR A 85 -18.88 -16.25 24.65
N SER A 86 -19.54 -17.15 25.37
CA SER A 86 -19.80 -18.54 24.92
C SER A 86 -20.84 -18.71 23.81
N HIS A 87 -21.29 -17.62 23.17
CA HIS A 87 -22.30 -17.64 22.12
C HIS A 87 -21.73 -17.07 20.82
N THR A 88 -22.20 -17.60 19.69
CA THR A 88 -21.84 -17.07 18.37
C THR A 88 -22.19 -15.59 18.28
N PRO A 89 -21.24 -14.70 17.92
CA PRO A 89 -21.53 -13.27 17.85
C PRO A 89 -22.58 -12.97 16.77
N PRO A 90 -23.55 -12.09 17.06
CA PRO A 90 -24.56 -11.71 16.08
C PRO A 90 -23.93 -10.96 14.89
N PRO A 91 -24.58 -10.95 13.72
CA PRO A 91 -24.07 -10.29 12.51
C PRO A 91 -23.63 -8.84 12.71
N ASP A 92 -24.36 -8.07 13.53
CA ASP A 92 -24.04 -6.66 13.80
C ASP A 92 -22.70 -6.48 14.54
N GLN A 93 -22.37 -7.40 15.46
CA GLN A 93 -21.07 -7.36 16.16
C GLN A 93 -19.93 -7.72 15.21
N ILE A 94 -20.14 -8.70 14.32
CA ILE A 94 -19.16 -9.05 13.28
C ILE A 94 -18.95 -7.87 12.33
N GLN A 95 -20.02 -7.19 11.91
CA GLN A 95 -19.93 -6.00 11.06
C GLN A 95 -19.18 -4.87 11.75
N LYS A 96 -19.46 -4.60 13.03
CA LYS A 96 -18.73 -3.60 13.81
C LYS A 96 -17.24 -3.95 13.92
N LEU A 97 -16.90 -5.21 14.17
CA LEU A 97 -15.53 -5.67 14.21
C LEU A 97 -14.81 -5.48 12.86
N ALA A 98 -15.50 -5.74 11.75
CA ALA A 98 -14.97 -5.50 10.40
C ALA A 98 -14.72 -4.00 10.14
N GLN A 99 -15.62 -3.12 10.57
CA GLN A 99 -15.43 -1.66 10.48
C GLN A 99 -14.21 -1.20 11.28
N MET A 100 -14.00 -1.74 12.49
CA MET A 100 -12.82 -1.43 13.31
C MET A 100 -11.53 -1.88 12.62
N ARG A 101 -11.54 -3.07 12.00
CA ARG A 101 -10.39 -3.55 11.21
C ARG A 101 -10.09 -2.59 10.05
N THR A 102 -11.10 -2.23 9.26
CA THR A 102 -10.94 -1.31 8.13
C THR A 102 -10.39 0.04 8.58
N ALA A 103 -10.92 0.61 9.68
CA ALA A 103 -10.40 1.88 10.20
C ALA A 103 -8.92 1.79 10.58
N TYR A 104 -8.49 0.69 11.22
CA TYR A 104 -7.09 0.43 11.50
C TYR A 104 -6.24 0.32 10.21
N GLU A 105 -6.71 -0.45 9.22
CA GLU A 105 -6.00 -0.66 7.95
C GLU A 105 -5.81 0.65 7.18
N GLU A 106 -6.86 1.48 7.08
CA GLU A 106 -6.80 2.79 6.43
C GLU A 106 -5.80 3.74 7.12
N LEU A 107 -5.76 3.75 8.46
CA LEU A 107 -4.80 4.57 9.21
C LEU A 107 -3.35 4.07 9.02
N ALA A 108 -3.15 2.75 8.96
CA ALA A 108 -1.83 2.16 8.72
C ALA A 108 -1.34 2.45 7.29
N GLU A 109 -2.20 2.30 6.29
CA GLU A 109 -1.87 2.61 4.89
C GLU A 109 -1.63 4.10 4.69
N ALA A 110 -2.39 4.97 5.35
CA ALA A 110 -2.14 6.42 5.32
C ALA A 110 -0.76 6.77 5.91
N TYR A 111 -0.35 6.12 7.00
CA TYR A 111 0.97 6.30 7.59
C TYR A 111 2.08 5.89 6.62
N GLU A 112 1.96 4.72 5.99
CA GLU A 112 2.91 4.26 4.98
C GLU A 112 2.92 5.15 3.74
N ALA A 113 1.77 5.65 3.31
CA ALA A 113 1.67 6.63 2.24
C ALA A 113 2.44 7.91 2.59
N MET A 114 2.29 8.45 3.80
CA MET A 114 3.03 9.63 4.25
C MET A 114 4.55 9.37 4.30
N ARG A 115 4.97 8.18 4.76
CA ARG A 115 6.38 7.76 4.75
C ARG A 115 6.95 7.73 3.32
N ARG A 116 6.23 7.12 2.38
CA ARG A 116 6.62 7.06 0.95
C ARG A 116 6.65 8.45 0.31
N MET A 117 5.77 9.37 0.69
CA MET A 117 5.79 10.76 0.21
C MET A 117 7.08 11.48 0.63
N VAL A 118 7.58 11.24 1.85
CA VAL A 118 8.87 11.76 2.31
C VAL A 118 10.03 11.11 1.54
N GLU A 119 10.05 9.78 1.40
CA GLU A 119 11.10 9.05 0.66
C GLU A 119 11.20 9.50 -0.80
N ARG A 120 10.05 9.80 -1.42
CA ARG A 120 9.97 10.33 -2.79
C ARG A 120 10.23 11.83 -2.87
N GLY A 121 10.37 12.56 -1.77
CA GLY A 121 10.62 14.00 -1.77
C GLY A 121 9.43 14.85 -2.24
N TYR A 122 8.19 14.34 -2.10
CA TYR A 122 6.97 15.10 -2.39
C TYR A 122 6.68 16.17 -1.33
N VAL A 123 7.09 15.92 -0.09
CA VAL A 123 6.91 16.84 1.05
C VAL A 123 8.26 17.25 1.62
N SER A 124 8.33 18.46 2.18
CA SER A 124 9.52 18.92 2.90
C SER A 124 9.53 18.35 4.31
N PHE A 125 10.45 17.44 4.60
CA PHE A 125 10.64 16.84 5.92
C PHE A 125 11.90 17.39 6.60
N LYS A 126 11.75 17.86 7.84
CA LYS A 126 12.89 18.27 8.67
C LYS A 126 13.09 17.22 9.77
N ALA A 127 14.13 16.41 9.62
CA ALA A 127 14.55 15.50 10.69
C ALA A 127 14.95 16.33 11.91
N ALA A 128 14.53 15.91 13.11
CA ALA A 128 15.05 16.49 14.34
C ALA A 128 16.57 16.29 14.37
N PRO A 129 17.35 17.29 14.83
CA PRO A 129 18.79 17.13 14.95
C PRO A 129 19.07 15.94 15.88
N VAL A 130 19.88 14.99 15.41
CA VAL A 130 20.38 13.91 16.26
C VAL A 130 21.34 14.56 17.25
N SER A 131 20.91 14.75 18.49
CA SER A 131 21.80 15.13 19.58
C SER A 131 22.84 14.01 19.72
N SER A 132 24.10 14.32 19.41
CA SER A 132 25.26 13.44 19.62
C SER A 132 25.62 13.36 21.10
#